data_AF-A0A950MTM4-F1
#
_entry.id   AF-A0A950MTM4-F1
#
_cell.length_a   1.000
_cell.length_b   1.000
_cell.length_c   1.000
_cell.angle_alpha   90.00
_cell.angle_beta   90.00
_cell.angle_gamma   90.00
#
_symmetry.space_group_name_H-M   'P 1'
#
loop_
_entity.id
_entity.type
_entity.pdbx_description
1 polymer ?
#
loop_
_entity_poly.entity_id
_entity_poly.type
_entity_poly.pdbx_seq_one_letter_code
_entity_poly.pdbx_strand_id
1 'polypeptide(L)'
;MSLSLDGYVAGEGGELEMPPPDAELFRHFTDHVRGLAGSLYGRRIYEVMRYWDEDQPGWSALEHDFAAAWRAHPKWVVSNTLKSVGANATLIHND
;
A
#
# COMPACT_ATOMS: atom_id res chain seq x y z
N MET A 1 8.51 0.91 -5.45
CA MET A 1 8.63 -0.50 -5.04
C MET A 1 10.02 -0.70 -4.48
N SER A 2 10.15 -1.41 -3.36
CA SER A 2 11.44 -1.76 -2.76
C SER A 2 11.72 -3.24 -3.00
N LEU A 3 12.98 -3.59 -3.22
CA LEU A 3 13.43 -4.97 -3.47
C LEU A 3 14.80 -5.18 -2.82
N SER A 4 15.06 -6.38 -2.34
CA SER A 4 16.37 -6.80 -1.85
C SER A 4 17.37 -6.96 -3.01
N LEU A 5 18.66 -6.96 -2.71
CA LEU A 5 19.72 -7.06 -3.74
C LEU A 5 19.65 -8.35 -4.57
N ASP A 6 19.19 -9.44 -3.97
CA ASP A 6 18.97 -10.75 -4.59
C ASP A 6 17.59 -10.91 -5.25
N GLY A 7 16.78 -9.83 -5.28
CA GLY A 7 15.57 -9.74 -6.11
C GLY A 7 14.26 -10.10 -5.43
N TYR A 8 14.24 -10.24 -4.11
CA TYR A 8 13.03 -10.54 -3.33
C TYR A 8 12.31 -9.27 -2.87
N VAL A 9 10.97 -9.33 -2.85
CA VAL A 9 10.10 -8.21 -2.45
C VAL A 9 9.35 -8.49 -1.15
N ALA A 10 9.42 -9.73 -0.67
CA ALA A 10 8.86 -10.22 0.57
C ALA A 10 9.64 -11.48 1.00
N GLY A 11 9.59 -11.82 2.29
CA GLY A 11 10.18 -13.05 2.84
C GLY A 11 9.44 -14.32 2.38
N GLU A 12 9.93 -15.49 2.79
CA GLU A 12 9.37 -16.79 2.39
C GLU A 12 7.89 -16.97 2.80
N GLY A 13 7.51 -16.43 3.97
CA GLY A 13 6.12 -16.40 4.41
C GLY A 13 5.28 -15.35 3.69
N GLY A 14 5.92 -14.41 2.99
CA GLY A 14 5.36 -13.25 2.27
C GLY A 14 5.10 -12.03 3.16
N GLU A 15 5.78 -11.96 4.30
CA GLU A 15 5.92 -10.77 5.11
C GLU A 15 6.81 -9.74 4.41
N LEU A 16 6.51 -8.46 4.63
CA LEU A 16 7.42 -7.37 4.23
C LEU A 16 8.54 -7.30 5.26
N GLU A 17 9.61 -8.06 5.04
CA GLU A 17 10.78 -8.12 5.96
C GLU A 17 11.73 -6.92 5.83
N MET A 18 11.41 -5.96 4.96
CA MET A 18 12.23 -4.77 4.77
C MET A 18 12.09 -3.83 5.98
N PRO A 19 13.20 -3.26 6.48
CA PRO A 19 13.13 -2.25 7.52
C PRO A 19 12.33 -1.04 7.03
N PRO A 20 11.67 -0.29 7.94
CA PRO A 20 10.99 0.93 7.56
C PRO A 20 11.99 1.89 6.88
N PRO A 21 11.59 2.56 5.79
CA PRO A 21 12.47 3.51 5.14
C PRO A 21 12.77 4.68 6.08
N ASP A 22 13.91 5.33 5.87
CA ASP A 22 14.17 6.60 6.52
C ASP A 22 13.17 7.68 6.09
N ALA A 23 13.20 8.83 6.78
CA ALA A 23 12.25 9.91 6.55
C ALA A 23 12.35 10.53 5.14
N GLU A 24 13.54 10.53 4.51
CA GLU A 24 13.70 11.10 3.17
C GLU A 24 13.06 10.18 2.13
N LEU A 25 13.37 8.89 2.20
CA LEU A 25 12.82 7.89 1.32
C LEU A 25 11.30 7.73 1.52
N PHE A 26 10.82 7.82 2.76
CA PHE A 26 9.38 7.81 3.06
C PHE A 26 8.66 8.98 2.35
N ARG A 27 9.19 10.21 2.48
CA ARG A 27 8.62 11.39 1.79
C ARG A 27 8.62 11.23 0.28
N HIS A 28 9.72 10.73 -0.29
CA HIS A 28 9.80 10.48 -1.72
C HIS A 28 8.68 9.55 -2.20
N PHE A 29 8.41 8.46 -1.49
CA PHE A 29 7.32 7.55 -1.83
C PHE A 29 5.94 8.17 -1.61
N THR A 30 5.74 8.97 -0.57
CA THR A 30 4.50 9.73 -0.39
C THR A 30 4.21 10.65 -1.58
N ASP A 31 5.21 11.41 -2.02
CA ASP A 31 5.06 12.31 -3.17
C ASP A 31 4.84 11.55 -4.48
N HIS A 32 5.50 10.41 -4.63
CA HIS A 32 5.24 9.50 -5.75
C HIS A 32 3.78 9.04 -5.76
N VAL A 33 3.25 8.56 -4.62
CA VAL A 33 1.86 8.11 -4.50
C VAL A 33 0.89 9.25 -4.80
N ARG A 34 1.15 10.47 -4.30
CA ARG A 34 0.34 11.68 -4.57
C ARG A 34 0.23 11.99 -6.07
N GLY A 35 1.27 11.67 -6.85
CA GLY A 35 1.29 11.90 -8.30
C GLY A 35 0.58 10.85 -9.14
N LEU A 36 0.10 9.74 -8.53
CA LEU A 36 -0.52 8.65 -9.28
C LEU A 36 -1.98 8.98 -9.64
N ALA A 37 -2.43 8.50 -10.80
CA ALA A 37 -3.86 8.53 -11.13
C ALA A 37 -4.66 7.49 -10.31
N GLY A 38 -4.00 6.44 -9.84
CA GLY A 38 -4.55 5.34 -9.06
C GLY A 38 -3.57 4.16 -9.00
N SER A 39 -3.93 3.12 -8.25
CA SER A 39 -3.04 1.98 -8.00
C SER A 39 -3.74 0.65 -8.21
N LEU A 40 -3.04 -0.32 -8.78
CA LEU A 40 -3.50 -1.70 -8.95
C LEU A 40 -2.82 -2.62 -7.93
N TYR A 41 -3.61 -3.43 -7.23
CA TYR A 41 -3.12 -4.34 -6.20
C TYR A 41 -3.68 -5.74 -6.39
N GLY A 42 -2.89 -6.75 -6.01
CA GLY A 42 -3.41 -8.08 -5.71
C GLY A 42 -3.96 -8.14 -4.27
N ARG A 43 -4.72 -9.19 -3.95
CA ARG A 43 -5.33 -9.40 -2.62
C ARG A 43 -4.36 -9.15 -1.46
N ARG A 44 -3.22 -9.85 -1.44
CA ARG A 44 -2.32 -9.91 -0.28
C ARG A 44 -1.75 -8.54 0.08
N ILE A 45 -1.20 -7.84 -0.92
CA ILE A 45 -0.61 -6.52 -0.69
C ILE A 45 -1.69 -5.48 -0.36
N TYR A 46 -2.88 -5.61 -0.96
CA TYR A 46 -4.00 -4.74 -0.62
C TYR A 46 -4.38 -4.87 0.86
N GLU A 47 -4.53 -6.10 1.36
CA GLU A 47 -4.83 -6.37 2.78
C GLU A 47 -3.81 -5.76 3.74
N VAL A 48 -2.51 -5.82 3.41
CA VAL A 48 -1.46 -5.17 4.21
C VAL A 48 -1.61 -3.65 4.18
N MET A 49 -1.85 -3.07 2.99
CA MET A 49 -1.96 -1.62 2.82
C MET A 49 -3.23 -1.03 3.43
N ARG A 50 -4.25 -1.85 3.73
CA ARG A 50 -5.45 -1.41 4.47
C ARG A 50 -5.15 -0.83 5.85
N TYR A 51 -3.96 -1.08 6.40
CA TYR A 51 -3.44 -0.37 7.58
C TYR A 51 -3.62 1.17 7.48
N TRP A 52 -3.46 1.71 6.28
CA TRP A 52 -3.57 3.15 6.01
C TRP A 52 -5.02 3.64 5.85
N ASP A 53 -6.03 2.76 5.86
CA ASP A 53 -7.43 3.16 5.74
C ASP A 53 -7.93 3.88 7.01
N GLU A 54 -7.35 3.57 8.18
CA GLU A 54 -7.77 4.08 9.48
C GLU A 54 -6.58 4.71 10.23
N ASP A 55 -6.82 5.78 10.98
CA ASP A 55 -5.77 6.43 11.77
C ASP A 55 -5.34 5.55 12.95
N GLN A 56 -4.03 5.48 13.19
CA GLN A 56 -3.47 4.68 14.27
C GLN A 56 -2.83 5.56 15.35
N PRO A 57 -2.89 5.14 16.63
CA PRO A 57 -2.22 5.87 17.70
C PRO A 57 -0.70 5.87 17.48
N GLY A 58 -0.08 7.04 17.62
CA GLY A 58 1.37 7.19 17.55
C GLY A 58 1.96 7.41 16.15
N TRP A 59 1.12 7.59 15.12
CA TRP A 59 1.58 8.06 13.82
C TRP A 59 2.28 9.41 13.92
N SER A 60 3.38 9.58 13.17
CA SER A 60 3.99 10.89 12.96
C SER A 60 3.28 11.62 11.81
N ALA A 61 3.69 12.86 11.58
CA ALA A 61 3.19 13.65 10.45
C ALA A 61 3.42 12.96 9.09
N LEU A 62 4.51 12.19 8.95
CA LEU A 62 4.80 11.47 7.70
C LEU A 62 3.78 10.37 7.42
N GLU A 63 3.45 9.57 8.43
CA GLU A 63 2.44 8.50 8.33
C GLU A 63 1.06 9.07 8.00
N HIS A 64 0.66 10.17 8.66
CA HIS A 64 -0.60 10.86 8.32
C HIS A 64 -0.62 11.38 6.88
N ASP A 65 0.50 11.94 6.41
CA ASP A 65 0.64 12.43 5.04
C ASP A 65 0.51 11.31 4.00
N PHE A 66 1.10 10.14 4.27
CA PHE A 66 0.97 8.98 3.41
C PHE A 66 -0.45 8.40 3.44
N ALA A 67 -1.06 8.30 4.62
CA ALA A 67 -2.43 7.82 4.76
C ALA A 67 -3.42 8.70 3.98
N ALA A 68 -3.25 10.03 4.04
CA ALA A 68 -4.05 10.96 3.26
C ALA A 68 -3.91 10.73 1.75
N ALA A 69 -2.67 10.58 1.26
CA ALA A 69 -2.42 10.27 -0.16
C ALA A 69 -3.05 8.92 -0.55
N TRP A 70 -2.81 7.86 0.23
CA TRP A 70 -3.39 6.53 0.02
C TRP A 70 -4.92 6.55 -0.11
N ARG A 71 -5.61 7.25 0.80
CA ARG A 71 -7.07 7.33 0.82
C ARG A 71 -7.62 8.13 -0.37
N ALA A 72 -6.89 9.14 -0.83
CA ALA A 72 -7.31 10.01 -1.94
C ALA A 72 -7.33 9.31 -3.31
N HIS A 73 -6.42 8.36 -3.57
CA HIS A 73 -6.31 7.73 -4.89
C HIS A 73 -7.22 6.51 -5.07
N PRO A 74 -7.83 6.32 -6.26
CA PRO A 74 -8.60 5.13 -6.56
C PRO A 74 -7.68 3.90 -6.60
N LYS A 75 -8.19 2.79 -6.07
CA LYS A 75 -7.47 1.52 -5.98
C LYS A 75 -8.25 0.44 -6.72
N TRP A 76 -7.60 -0.33 -7.59
CA TRP A 76 -8.17 -1.52 -8.19
C TRP A 76 -7.55 -2.75 -7.55
N VAL A 77 -8.38 -3.68 -7.09
CA VAL A 77 -7.92 -4.90 -6.42
C VAL A 77 -8.33 -6.09 -7.27
N VAL A 78 -7.36 -6.81 -7.83
CA VAL A 78 -7.63 -8.02 -8.61
C VAL A 78 -7.57 -9.22 -7.68
N SER A 79 -8.69 -9.91 -7.50
CA SER A 79 -8.75 -11.11 -6.67
C SER A 79 -9.95 -12.01 -6.99
N ASN A 80 -9.72 -13.32 -7.01
CA ASN A 80 -10.77 -14.33 -7.13
C ASN A 80 -11.37 -14.75 -5.77
N THR A 81 -10.73 -14.36 -4.66
CA THR A 81 -11.09 -14.86 -3.31
C THR A 81 -11.61 -13.77 -2.40
N LEU A 82 -11.13 -12.53 -2.58
CA LEU A 82 -11.59 -11.38 -1.81
C LEU A 82 -13.07 -11.09 -2.15
N LYS A 83 -13.87 -10.79 -1.12
CA LYS A 83 -15.32 -10.56 -1.28
C LYS A 83 -15.71 -9.09 -1.24
N SER A 84 -14.91 -8.26 -0.60
CA SER A 84 -15.15 -6.82 -0.48
C SER A 84 -13.83 -6.07 -0.33
N VAL A 85 -13.87 -4.79 -0.67
CA VAL A 85 -12.76 -3.84 -0.55
C VAL A 85 -13.24 -2.59 0.21
N GLY A 86 -12.31 -1.83 0.75
CA GLY A 86 -12.55 -0.59 1.48
C GLY A 86 -12.94 0.60 0.59
N ALA A 87 -13.00 1.78 1.21
CA ALA A 87 -13.37 3.01 0.53
C ALA A 87 -12.37 3.37 -0.60
N ASN A 88 -12.90 3.97 -1.67
CA ASN A 88 -12.11 4.36 -2.84
C ASN A 88 -11.29 3.21 -3.45
N ALA A 89 -11.80 1.98 -3.32
CA ALA A 89 -11.26 0.78 -3.95
C ALA A 89 -12.35 0.03 -4.72
N THR A 90 -11.98 -0.58 -5.84
CA THR A 90 -12.85 -1.38 -6.69
C THR A 90 -12.28 -2.79 -6.79
N LEU A 91 -13.09 -3.79 -6.42
CA LEU A 91 -12.73 -5.19 -6.61
C LEU A 91 -12.98 -5.59 -8.06
N ILE A 92 -11.95 -6.11 -8.73
CA ILE A 92 -12.02 -6.72 -10.06
C ILE A 92 -12.00 -8.24 -9.86
N HIS A 93 -13.06 -8.91 -10.30
CA HIS A 93 -13.21 -10.36 -10.25
C HIS A 93 -13.55 -10.91 -11.64
N ASN A 94 -12.97 -12.06 -12.01
CA ASN A 94 -13.19 -12.81 -13.25
C ASN A 94 -12.89 -12.06 -14.57
N ASP A 95 -11.78 -12.42 -15.20
CA ASP A 95 -11.67 -12.47 -16.68
C ASP A 95 -11.97 -13.91 -17.15
#